data_AF-A0A925SFT0-F1
#
_entry.id   AF-A0A925SFT0-F1
#
_cell.length_a   1.000
_cell.length_b   1.000
_cell.length_c   1.000
_cell.angle_alpha   90.00
_cell.angle_beta   90.00
_cell.angle_gamma   90.00
#
_symmetry.space_group_name_H-M   'P 1'
#
loop_
_entity.id
_entity.type
_entity.pdbx_description
1 polymer ?
#
loop_
_entity_poly.entity_id
_entity_poly.type
_entity_poly.pdbx_seq_one_letter_code
_entity_poly.pdbx_strand_id
1 'polypeptide(L)'
;MFRLRLSKKQIPYIVLAVFSLLLLAMGFTNHYFFRTFTFDYGNYNYAFWDFAHFRISPMPTYPGNFLQDHFSFTFMFFVPLYWLLNWLTGTYTILLIQYSLISLAAWYTYKLIRLKSDNIWMSVGVLLFYFTLLG
;
A
#
# COMPACT_ATOMS: atom_id res chain seq x y z
N MET A 1 5.99 37.44 6.66
CA MET A 1 6.89 36.40 6.10
C MET A 1 6.98 35.24 7.11
N PHE A 2 6.22 34.16 6.91
CA PHE A 2 6.24 33.02 7.83
C PHE A 2 7.57 32.24 7.65
N ARG A 3 8.44 32.23 8.67
CA ARG A 3 9.61 31.35 8.70
C ARG A 3 9.22 30.04 9.40
N LEU A 4 9.00 28.99 8.62
CA LEU A 4 8.88 27.63 9.14
C LEU A 4 10.22 27.19 9.75
N ARG A 5 10.26 26.97 11.06
CA ARG A 5 11.41 26.35 11.74
C ARG A 5 11.17 24.85 11.85
N LEU A 6 11.87 24.06 11.04
CA LEU A 6 11.79 22.60 11.07
C LEU A 6 12.77 22.03 12.10
N SER A 7 12.25 21.24 13.03
CA SER A 7 13.03 20.43 13.96
C SER A 7 13.46 19.11 13.32
N LYS A 8 14.64 18.59 13.69
CA LYS A 8 15.10 17.26 13.25
C LYS A 8 14.09 16.15 13.58
N LYS A 9 13.33 16.31 14.66
CA LYS A 9 12.27 15.36 15.06
C LYS A 9 11.08 15.34 14.10
N GLN A 10 10.87 16.38 13.29
CA GLN A 10 9.78 16.48 12.32
C GLN A 10 10.14 15.86 10.97
N ILE A 11 11.43 15.72 10.66
CA ILE A 11 11.91 15.21 9.37
C ILE A 11 11.32 13.82 9.02
N PRO A 12 11.30 12.81 9.92
CA PRO A 12 10.75 11.49 9.57
C PRO A 12 9.28 11.55 9.15
N TYR A 13 8.48 12.38 9.82
CA TYR A 13 7.06 12.55 9.49
C TYR A 13 6.86 13.22 8.14
N ILE A 14 7.71 14.19 7.79
CA ILE A 14 7.66 14.86 6.49
C ILE A 14 8.04 13.87 5.38
N VAL A 15 9.11 13.10 5.57
CA VAL A 15 9.54 12.07 4.61
C VAL A 15 8.41 11.05 4.41
N LEU A 16 7.85 10.51 5.50
CA LEU A 16 6.73 9.57 5.45
C LEU A 16 5.55 10.17 4.68
N ALA A 17 5.10 11.38 5.05
CA ALA A 17 3.96 12.02 4.42
C ALA A 17 4.19 12.27 2.92
N VAL A 18 5.36 12.80 2.54
CA VAL A 18 5.69 13.07 1.13
C VAL A 18 5.66 11.79 0.30
N PHE A 19 6.35 10.73 0.73
CA PHE A 19 6.39 9.48 -0.03
C PHE A 19 5.05 8.74 -0.03
N SER A 20 4.32 8.71 1.08
CA SER A 20 2.96 8.14 1.12
C SER A 20 2.02 8.86 0.15
N LEU A 21 2.07 10.19 0.09
CA LEU A 21 1.26 10.97 -0.85
C LEU A 21 1.67 10.74 -2.31
N LEU A 22 2.97 10.64 -2.59
CA LEU A 22 3.47 10.34 -3.94
C LEU A 22 3.02 8.95 -4.40
N LEU A 23 3.14 7.94 -3.55
CA LEU A 23 2.71 6.57 -3.85
C LEU A 23 1.20 6.48 -4.05
N LEU A 24 0.41 7.11 -3.17
CA LEU A 24 -1.03 7.21 -3.35
C LEU A 24 -1.39 7.92 -4.65
N ALA A 25 -0.79 9.07 -4.94
CA ALA A 25 -1.06 9.81 -6.17
C ALA A 25 -0.71 8.98 -7.41
N MET A 26 0.42 8.27 -7.41
CA MET A 26 0.83 7.39 -8.50
C MET A 26 -0.17 6.25 -8.70
N GLY A 27 -0.55 5.56 -7.62
CA GLY A 27 -1.53 4.47 -7.70
C GLY A 27 -2.89 4.95 -8.18
N PHE A 28 -3.41 6.02 -7.59
CA PHE A 28 -4.71 6.59 -7.95
C PHE A 28 -4.72 7.05 -9.41
N THR A 29 -3.70 7.77 -9.87
CA THR A 29 -3.64 8.23 -11.26
C THR A 29 -3.50 7.08 -12.24
N ASN A 30 -2.67 6.07 -11.94
CA ASN A 30 -2.56 4.88 -12.79
C ASN A 30 -3.90 4.12 -12.87
N HIS A 31 -4.62 3.98 -11.76
CA HIS A 31 -5.95 3.36 -11.78
C HIS A 31 -7.00 4.25 -12.46
N TYR A 32 -6.95 5.57 -12.31
CA TYR A 32 -7.86 6.47 -13.01
C TYR A 32 -7.65 6.43 -14.55
N PHE A 33 -6.40 6.34 -15.00
CA PHE A 33 -6.05 6.29 -16.43
C PHE A 33 -6.03 4.89 -17.03
N PHE A 34 -6.73 3.94 -16.41
CA PHE A 34 -6.87 2.58 -16.94
C PHE A 34 -5.59 1.73 -17.05
N ARG A 35 -4.52 2.09 -16.35
CA ARG A 35 -3.22 1.39 -16.43
C ARG A 35 -3.11 0.15 -15.53
N THR A 36 -4.14 -0.16 -14.75
CA THR A 36 -4.12 -1.23 -13.74
C THR A 36 -5.28 -2.23 -13.89
N PHE A 37 -5.92 -2.34 -15.05
CA PHE A 37 -7.19 -3.09 -15.23
C PHE A 37 -7.02 -4.55 -15.63
N THR A 38 -5.79 -4.97 -15.95
CA THR A 38 -5.46 -6.33 -16.39
C THR A 38 -4.76 -7.11 -15.28
N PHE A 39 -3.78 -7.94 -15.61
CA PHE A 39 -3.01 -8.85 -14.75
C PHE A 39 -3.03 -8.54 -13.26
N ASP A 40 -2.07 -7.78 -12.71
CA ASP A 40 -1.94 -7.65 -11.26
C ASP A 40 -3.19 -7.04 -10.61
N TYR A 41 -3.32 -5.72 -10.62
CA TYR A 41 -4.35 -5.06 -9.83
C TYR A 41 -5.79 -5.44 -10.24
N GLY A 42 -6.03 -5.74 -11.52
CA GLY A 42 -7.31 -6.21 -12.00
C GLY A 42 -7.67 -7.58 -11.41
N ASN A 43 -6.80 -8.59 -11.56
CA ASN A 43 -7.06 -9.93 -11.01
C ASN A 43 -7.30 -9.88 -9.49
N TYR A 44 -6.55 -9.05 -8.75
CA TYR A 44 -6.76 -8.86 -7.31
C TYR A 44 -8.13 -8.25 -6.97
N ASN A 45 -8.66 -7.33 -7.79
CA ASN A 45 -10.01 -6.77 -7.56
C ASN A 45 -11.11 -7.82 -7.72
N TYR A 46 -11.03 -8.65 -8.76
CA TYR A 46 -11.97 -9.76 -8.95
C TYR A 46 -11.85 -10.78 -7.80
N ALA A 47 -10.63 -11.13 -7.42
CA ALA A 47 -10.38 -12.03 -6.29
C ALA A 47 -10.95 -11.48 -4.98
N PHE A 48 -10.87 -10.17 -4.75
CA PHE A 48 -11.37 -9.58 -3.51
C PHE A 48 -12.87 -9.68 -3.39
N TRP A 49 -13.56 -9.42 -4.50
CA TRP A 49 -14.99 -9.60 -4.59
C TRP A 49 -15.38 -11.06 -4.40
N ASP A 50 -14.76 -12.00 -5.12
CA ASP A 50 -15.10 -13.42 -5.00
C ASP A 50 -14.85 -13.97 -3.60
N PHE A 51 -13.70 -13.66 -2.99
CA PHE A 51 -13.39 -14.08 -1.62
C PHE A 51 -14.34 -13.46 -0.59
N ALA A 52 -14.76 -12.20 -0.77
CA ALA A 52 -15.76 -11.58 0.09
C ALA A 52 -17.13 -12.27 0.02
N HIS A 53 -17.39 -13.02 -1.05
CA HIS A 53 -18.60 -13.81 -1.28
C HIS A 53 -18.32 -15.32 -1.25
N PHE A 54 -17.23 -15.75 -0.59
CA PHE A 54 -16.88 -17.16 -0.36
C PHE A 54 -16.75 -18.00 -1.64
N ARG A 55 -16.20 -17.42 -2.71
CA ARG A 55 -15.94 -18.10 -3.99
C ARG A 55 -14.45 -18.13 -4.32
N ILE A 56 -14.02 -19.19 -5.00
CA ILE A 56 -12.69 -19.23 -5.62
C ILE A 56 -12.75 -18.37 -6.89
N SER A 57 -11.87 -17.37 -6.97
CA SER A 57 -11.92 -16.42 -8.08
C SER A 57 -11.29 -16.98 -9.35
N PRO A 58 -12.02 -17.05 -10.48
CA PRO A 58 -11.42 -17.31 -11.78
C PRO A 58 -10.58 -16.11 -12.23
N MET A 59 -9.56 -16.36 -13.06
CA MET A 59 -8.77 -15.27 -13.65
C MET A 59 -9.52 -14.60 -14.80
N PRO A 60 -9.78 -13.29 -14.74
CA PRO A 60 -10.46 -12.58 -15.83
C PRO A 60 -9.56 -12.42 -17.06
N THR A 61 -8.24 -12.58 -16.91
CA THR A 61 -7.24 -12.30 -17.94
C THR A 61 -6.74 -13.53 -18.70
N TYR A 62 -6.86 -14.73 -18.13
CA TYR A 62 -6.45 -15.99 -18.76
C TYR A 62 -7.08 -17.19 -18.04
N PRO A 63 -7.07 -18.41 -18.63
CA PRO A 63 -7.67 -19.59 -18.00
C PRO A 63 -6.93 -20.01 -16.72
N GLY A 64 -7.66 -20.08 -15.60
CA GLY A 64 -7.10 -20.46 -14.29
C GLY A 64 -7.92 -19.86 -13.15
N ASN A 65 -7.42 -20.01 -11.92
CA ASN A 65 -8.00 -19.36 -10.74
C ASN A 65 -6.91 -18.61 -9.95
N PHE A 66 -7.32 -17.64 -9.14
CA PHE A 66 -6.40 -16.76 -8.43
C PHE A 66 -5.43 -17.52 -7.52
N LEU A 67 -5.90 -18.55 -6.81
CA LEU A 67 -5.06 -19.30 -5.88
C LEU A 67 -4.04 -20.20 -6.58
N GLN A 68 -4.28 -20.55 -7.85
CA GLN A 68 -3.31 -21.27 -8.68
C GLN A 68 -2.15 -20.36 -9.12
N ASP A 69 -2.44 -19.11 -9.46
CA ASP A 69 -1.44 -18.15 -9.93
C ASP A 69 -0.72 -17.44 -8.76
N HIS A 70 -1.49 -17.06 -7.74
CA HIS A 70 -1.06 -16.31 -6.57
C HIS A 70 -1.51 -17.05 -5.30
N PHE A 71 -0.80 -18.11 -4.92
CA PHE A 71 -1.11 -18.87 -3.71
C PHE A 71 -0.84 -18.04 -2.45
N SER A 72 -1.87 -17.33 -1.98
CA SER A 72 -1.83 -16.54 -0.76
C SER A 72 -3.20 -16.44 -0.11
N PHE A 73 -3.26 -16.75 1.19
CA PHE A 73 -4.45 -16.51 2.01
C PHE A 73 -4.44 -15.14 2.68
N THR A 74 -3.31 -14.41 2.61
CA THR A 74 -3.18 -13.09 3.24
C THR A 74 -4.30 -12.15 2.81
N PHE A 75 -4.68 -12.26 1.54
CA PHE A 75 -5.72 -11.43 0.94
C PHE A 75 -7.11 -11.67 1.53
N MET A 76 -7.41 -12.90 1.97
CA MET A 76 -8.70 -13.24 2.58
C MET A 76 -8.90 -12.55 3.94
N PHE A 77 -7.83 -12.24 4.67
CA PHE A 77 -7.92 -11.50 5.93
C PHE A 77 -8.41 -10.05 5.74
N PHE A 78 -8.37 -9.52 4.52
CA PHE A 78 -8.88 -8.18 4.22
C PHE A 78 -10.36 -8.15 3.83
N VAL A 79 -11.05 -9.30 3.76
CA VAL A 79 -12.50 -9.37 3.47
C VAL A 79 -13.36 -8.48 4.37
N PRO A 80 -13.11 -8.35 5.69
CA PRO A 80 -13.86 -7.39 6.51
C PRO A 80 -13.74 -5.94 6.01
N LEU A 81 -12.58 -5.57 5.46
CA LEU A 81 -12.36 -4.24 4.88
C LEU A 81 -13.08 -4.06 3.54
N TYR A 82 -13.31 -5.12 2.78
CA TYR A 82 -14.18 -5.09 1.60
C TYR A 82 -15.56 -4.56 2.02
N TRP A 83 -16.20 -5.20 3.00
CA TRP A 83 -17.56 -4.83 3.41
C TRP A 83 -17.62 -3.45 4.08
N LEU A 84 -16.56 -3.07 4.78
CA LEU A 84 -16.49 -1.78 5.46
C LEU A 84 -16.27 -0.59 4.52
N LEU A 85 -15.46 -0.75 3.46
CA LEU A 85 -14.92 0.38 2.69
C LEU A 85 -15.30 0.35 1.20
N ASN A 86 -15.64 -0.80 0.63
CA ASN A 86 -15.82 -0.92 -0.81
C ASN A 86 -17.06 -0.17 -1.32
N TRP A 87 -18.14 -0.11 -0.54
CA TRP A 87 -19.31 0.71 -0.89
C TRP A 87 -18.98 2.20 -1.12
N LEU A 88 -17.90 2.71 -0.51
CA LEU A 88 -17.44 4.08 -0.68
C LEU A 88 -16.32 4.22 -1.72
N THR A 89 -15.39 3.25 -1.75
CA THR A 89 -14.13 3.38 -2.49
C THR A 89 -14.07 2.53 -3.75
N GLY A 90 -14.99 1.60 -3.95
CA GLY A 90 -15.07 0.75 -5.14
C GLY A 90 -13.78 -0.02 -5.40
N THR A 91 -13.35 0.01 -6.66
CA THR A 91 -12.09 -0.60 -7.11
C THR A 91 -10.83 0.07 -6.55
N TYR A 92 -10.93 1.10 -5.72
CA TYR A 92 -9.79 1.73 -5.02
C TYR A 92 -9.54 1.15 -3.62
N THR A 93 -10.43 0.29 -3.08
CA THR A 93 -10.28 -0.22 -1.70
C THR A 93 -8.94 -0.91 -1.47
N ILE A 94 -8.56 -1.84 -2.36
CA ILE A 94 -7.31 -2.60 -2.23
C ILE A 94 -6.11 -1.67 -2.31
N LEU A 95 -6.15 -0.70 -3.23
CA LEU A 95 -5.09 0.29 -3.38
C LEU A 95 -4.87 1.10 -2.09
N LEU A 96 -5.96 1.53 -1.45
CA LEU A 96 -5.90 2.22 -0.16
C LEU A 96 -5.29 1.33 0.93
N ILE A 97 -5.70 0.06 1.01
CA ILE A 97 -5.13 -0.91 1.95
C ILE A 97 -3.63 -1.08 1.69
N GLN A 98 -3.24 -1.33 0.44
CA GLN A 98 -1.86 -1.55 0.02
C GLN A 98 -0.95 -0.38 0.42
N TYR A 99 -1.29 0.85 0.03
CA TYR A 99 -0.42 1.99 0.32
C TYR A 99 -0.43 2.39 1.80
N SER A 100 -1.53 2.10 2.53
CA SER A 100 -1.56 2.25 3.99
C SER A 100 -0.58 1.28 4.66
N LEU A 101 -0.55 0.01 4.23
CA LEU A 101 0.36 -0.99 4.75
C LEU A 101 1.83 -0.71 4.40
N ILE A 102 2.12 -0.26 3.17
CA ILE A 102 3.48 0.18 2.78
C ILE A 102 3.95 1.34 3.66
N SER A 103 3.09 2.33 3.89
CA SER A 103 3.40 3.48 4.74
C SER A 103 3.61 3.07 6.20
N LEU A 104 2.76 2.16 6.70
CA LEU A 104 2.87 1.62 8.06
C LEU A 104 4.16 0.82 8.24
N ALA A 105 4.51 -0.01 7.26
CA ALA A 105 5.75 -0.79 7.25
C ALA A 105 6.97 0.13 7.28
N ALA A 106 7.02 1.16 6.42
CA ALA A 106 8.07 2.17 6.42
C ALA A 106 8.24 2.83 7.81
N TRP A 107 7.12 3.20 8.44
CA TRP A 107 7.12 3.79 9.77
C TRP A 107 7.68 2.85 10.84
N TYR A 108 7.30 1.59 10.84
CA TYR A 108 7.81 0.63 11.81
C TYR A 108 9.28 0.25 11.55
N THR A 109 9.75 0.27 10.30
CA THR A 109 11.18 0.15 9.99
C THR A 109 11.95 1.33 10.59
N TYR A 110 11.47 2.57 10.41
CA TYR A 110 12.06 3.74 11.06
C TYR A 110 12.12 3.58 12.60
N LYS A 111 11.00 3.17 13.22
CA LYS A 111 10.91 2.97 14.69
C LYS A 111 11.89 1.91 15.18
N LEU A 112 12.03 0.81 14.44
CA LEU A 112 12.96 -0.28 14.77
C LEU A 112 14.41 0.20 14.74
N ILE A 113 14.82 0.91 13.70
CA ILE A 113 16.20 1.44 13.60
C ILE A 113 16.44 2.52 14.65
N ARG A 114 15.44 3.37 14.94
CA ARG A 114 15.56 4.37 16.01
C ARG A 114 15.77 3.72 17.36
N LEU A 115 15.06 2.62 17.65
CA LEU A 115 15.21 1.85 18.88
C LEU A 115 16.60 1.22 19.00
N LYS A 116 17.19 0.73 17.90
CA LYS A 116 18.48 0.04 17.90
C LYS A 116 19.70 0.95 17.88
N SER A 117 19.62 2.11 17.24
CA SER A 117 20.79 2.97 16.97
C SER A 117 20.83 4.26 17.80
N ASP A 118 19.70 4.70 18.34
CA ASP A 118 19.48 6.04 18.90
C ASP A 118 19.98 7.20 18.00
N ASN A 119 20.16 6.96 16.68
CA ASN A 119 20.64 7.93 15.70
C ASN A 119 19.53 8.28 14.71
N ILE A 120 19.06 9.53 14.76
CA ILE A 120 17.90 9.98 13.96
C ILE A 120 18.20 9.98 12.47
N TRP A 121 19.44 10.31 12.09
CA TRP A 121 19.83 10.37 10.68
C TRP A 121 19.96 8.98 10.08
N MET A 122 20.45 8.01 10.85
CA MET A 122 20.44 6.60 10.44
C MET A 122 19.00 6.11 10.23
N SER A 123 18.09 6.41 11.16
CA SER A 123 16.67 6.03 11.02
C SER A 123 15.99 6.70 9.82
N VAL A 124 16.24 8.00 9.59
CA VAL A 124 15.74 8.73 8.41
C VAL A 124 16.34 8.17 7.12
N GLY A 125 17.63 7.84 7.12
CA GLY A 125 18.31 7.22 5.97
C GLY A 125 17.66 5.89 5.58
N VAL A 126 17.31 5.04 6.57
CA VAL A 126 16.59 3.79 6.30
C VAL A 126 15.16 4.03 5.82
N LEU A 127 14.47 5.07 6.34
CA LEU A 127 13.14 5.43 5.85
C LEU A 127 13.17 5.86 4.38
N LEU A 128 14.16 6.67 3.99
CA LEU A 128 14.38 7.04 2.59
C LEU A 128 14.71 5.82 1.74
N PHE A 129 15.64 4.99 2.22
CA PHE A 129 16.04 3.75 1.55
C PHE A 129 14.84 2.83 1.28
N TYR A 130 13.95 2.65 2.27
CA TYR A 130 12.73 1.86 2.12
C TYR A 130 11.87 2.35 0.95
N PHE A 131 11.65 3.66 0.83
CA PHE A 131 10.82 4.21 -0.23
C PHE A 131 11.50 4.31 -1.60
N THR A 132 12.83 4.34 -1.69
CA THR A 132 13.54 4.55 -2.97
C THR A 132 14.04 3.27 -3.64
N LEU A 133 14.26 2.20 -2.88
CA LEU A 133 14.78 0.92 -3.40
C LEU A 133 13.73 -0.19 -3.43
N LEU A 134 12.69 -0.08 -2.60
CA LEU A 134 11.53 -0.99 -2.57
C LEU A 134 10.23 -0.31 -3.02
N GLY A 135 10.31 0.94 -3.52
CA GLY A 135 9.19 1.71 -4.05
C GLY A 135 9.14 1.68 -5.57
#